data_AF-A0A3P7HJS2-F1
#
_entry.id   AF-A0A3P7HJS2-F1
#
_cell.length_a   1.000
_cell.length_b   1.000
_cell.length_c   1.000
_cell.angle_alpha   90.00
_cell.angle_beta   90.00
_cell.angle_gamma   90.00
#
_symmetry.space_group_name_H-M   'P 1'
#
loop_
_entity.id
_entity.type
_entity.pdbx_description
1 polymer ?
#
loop_
_entity_poly.entity_id
_entity_poly.type
_entity_poly.pdbx_seq_one_letter_code
_entity_poly.pdbx_strand_id
1 'polypeptide(L)'
;MRRPVKRQLWEFHHRDIILKEQLGAGAFGEVRAGEVLILGKKYECAVKLAKKVQDEAEFAHAKEKIKEMMHEARLMRHYDHVNVVRMYGVAVDCEPLMIVIELVSYCSFGLEFSFRLMPFMVFFCQ
;
A
#
# COMPACT_ATOMS: atom_id res chain seq x y z
N MET A 1 7.43 21.78 27.08
CA MET A 1 8.53 21.37 26.17
C MET A 1 7.94 20.44 25.11
N ARG A 2 7.68 20.93 23.89
CA ARG A 2 7.09 20.10 22.81
C ARG A 2 8.23 19.37 22.09
N ARG A 3 8.43 18.09 22.39
CA ARG A 3 9.34 17.22 21.61
C ARG A 3 8.73 16.99 20.23
N PRO A 4 9.40 17.34 19.12
CA PRO A 4 8.88 17.03 17.79
C PRO A 4 8.85 15.52 17.60
N VAL A 5 7.70 14.99 17.17
CA VAL A 5 7.57 13.58 16.80
C VAL A 5 8.34 13.37 15.51
N LYS A 6 9.41 12.57 15.58
CA LYS A 6 10.19 12.21 14.39
C LYS A 6 9.37 11.28 13.51
N ARG A 7 9.52 11.45 12.20
CA ARG A 7 8.97 10.53 11.21
C ARG A 7 9.49 9.12 11.46
N GLN A 8 8.64 8.15 11.24
CA GLN A 8 8.98 6.76 11.42
C GLN A 8 9.58 6.17 10.14
N LEU A 9 10.35 5.08 10.25
CA LEU A 9 11.00 4.44 9.08
C LEU A 9 10.00 3.89 8.04
N TRP A 10 8.75 3.66 8.45
CA TRP A 10 7.65 3.21 7.60
C TRP A 10 6.89 4.37 6.94
N GLU A 11 7.27 5.62 7.20
CA GLU A 11 6.72 6.82 6.54
C GLU A 11 7.67 7.23 5.41
N PHE A 12 7.24 6.96 4.17
CA PHE A 12 8.01 7.30 2.99
C PHE A 12 7.58 8.64 2.40
N HIS A 13 8.53 9.33 1.78
CA HIS A 13 8.18 10.43 0.89
C HIS A 13 7.77 9.88 -0.47
N HIS A 14 6.84 10.56 -1.14
CA HIS A 14 6.43 10.24 -2.51
C HIS A 14 7.60 10.22 -3.50
N ARG A 15 8.65 11.02 -3.27
CA ARG A 15 9.86 11.04 -4.11
C ARG A 15 10.71 9.77 -4.01
N ASP A 16 10.57 9.03 -2.89
CA ASP A 16 11.31 7.80 -2.65
C ASP A 16 10.60 6.59 -3.29
N ILE A 17 9.42 6.81 -3.87
CA ILE A 17 8.58 5.78 -4.50
C ILE A 17 8.48 6.09 -5.99
N ILE A 18 8.87 5.12 -6.82
CA ILE A 18 8.78 5.17 -8.27
C ILE A 18 7.66 4.22 -8.69
N LEU A 19 6.59 4.76 -9.27
CA LEU A 19 5.50 3.97 -9.82
C LEU A 19 5.87 3.43 -11.19
N LYS A 20 5.55 2.16 -11.44
CA LYS A 20 5.75 1.44 -12.71
C LYS A 20 4.39 1.03 -13.30
N GLU A 21 4.35 -0.15 -13.93
CA GLU A 21 3.18 -0.73 -14.58
C GLU A 21 2.03 -1.01 -13.61
N GLN A 22 0.81 -1.03 -14.15
CA GLN A 22 -0.38 -1.35 -13.38
C GLN A 22 -0.52 -2.88 -13.23
N LEU A 23 -0.59 -3.35 -11.99
CA LEU A 23 -0.79 -4.78 -11.67
C LEU A 23 -2.27 -5.13 -11.58
N GLY A 24 -3.09 -4.19 -11.11
CA GLY A 24 -4.54 -4.41 -11.00
C GLY A 24 -5.29 -3.18 -10.50
N ALA A 25 -6.62 -3.29 -10.46
CA ALA A 25 -7.50 -2.31 -9.85
C ALA A 25 -8.41 -3.00 -8.83
N GLY A 26 -8.59 -2.37 -7.67
CA GLY A 26 -9.43 -2.86 -6.58
C GLY A 26 -10.46 -1.82 -6.14
N ALA A 27 -11.28 -2.19 -5.15
CA ALA A 27 -12.35 -1.33 -4.63
C ALA A 27 -11.86 -0.03 -3.96
N PHE A 28 -10.60 0.01 -3.53
CA PHE A 28 -9.97 1.14 -2.83
C PHE A 28 -9.08 2.01 -3.73
N GLY A 29 -8.93 1.63 -5.00
CA GLY A 29 -8.05 2.28 -5.96
C GLY A 29 -7.24 1.29 -6.78
N GLU A 30 -6.21 1.78 -7.46
CA GLU A 30 -5.37 0.97 -8.32
C GLU A 30 -4.11 0.49 -7.60
N VAL A 31 -3.59 -0.66 -8.02
CA VAL A 31 -2.32 -1.19 -7.55
C VAL A 31 -1.36 -1.25 -8.72
N ARG A 32 -0.21 -0.63 -8.53
CA ARG A 32 0.87 -0.58 -9.50
C ARG A 32 2.11 -1.25 -8.95
N ALA A 33 2.90 -1.86 -9.81
CA ALA A 33 4.27 -2.19 -9.47
C ALA A 33 5.04 -0.89 -9.23
N GLY A 34 6.12 -0.97 -8.46
CA GLY A 34 6.96 0.17 -8.17
C GLY A 34 8.29 -0.23 -7.58
N GLU A 35 9.13 0.78 -7.39
CA GLU A 35 10.36 0.68 -6.62
C GLU A 35 10.32 1.67 -5.46
N VAL A 36 10.74 1.24 -4.28
CA VAL A 36 10.92 2.12 -3.13
C VAL A 36 12.39 2.16 -2.73
N LEU A 37 12.88 3.36 -2.40
CA LEU A 37 14.21 3.57 -1.87
C LEU A 37 14.17 3.52 -0.33
N ILE A 38 14.70 2.45 0.25
CA ILE A 38 14.78 2.25 1.70
C ILE A 38 16.25 2.25 2.10
N LEU A 39 16.67 3.25 2.91
CA LEU A 39 18.05 3.38 3.40
C LEU A 39 19.11 3.32 2.28
N GLY A 40 18.79 3.89 1.10
CA GLY A 40 19.68 3.92 -0.06
C GLY A 40 19.68 2.65 -0.92
N LYS A 41 18.86 1.64 -0.59
CA LYS A 41 18.66 0.43 -1.39
C LYS A 41 17.31 0.46 -2.08
N LYS A 42 17.27 0.04 -3.34
CA LYS A 42 16.04 -0.08 -4.11
C LYS A 42 15.39 -1.44 -3.84
N TYR A 43 14.09 -1.42 -3.58
CA TYR A 43 13.27 -2.62 -3.40
C TYR A 43 12.10 -2.59 -4.36
N GLU A 44 11.85 -3.71 -5.05
CA GLU A 44 10.64 -3.87 -5.83
C GLU A 44 9.44 -4.07 -4.89
N CYS A 45 8.38 -3.33 -5.18
CA CYS A 45 7.20 -3.25 -4.33
C CYS A 45 5.93 -3.14 -5.17
N ALA A 46 4.80 -3.55 -4.60
CA ALA A 46 3.51 -3.14 -5.08
C ALA A 46 3.08 -1.88 -4.31
N VAL A 47 2.49 -0.93 -5.03
CA VAL A 47 2.02 0.34 -4.50
C VAL A 47 0.52 0.43 -4.71
N LYS A 48 -0.25 0.41 -3.63
CA LYS A 48 -1.69 0.64 -3.63
C LYS A 48 -1.94 2.14 -3.53
N LEU A 49 -2.54 2.70 -4.57
CA LEU A 49 -2.88 4.12 -4.66
C LEU A 49 -4.33 4.33 -4.26
N ALA A 50 -4.57 5.26 -3.34
CA ALA A 50 -5.93 5.72 -3.06
C ALA A 50 -6.46 6.54 -4.24
N LYS A 51 -7.74 6.31 -4.58
CA LYS A 51 -8.40 7.05 -5.66
C LYS A 51 -8.48 8.53 -5.31
N LYS A 52 -7.99 9.41 -6.20
CA LYS A 52 -8.14 10.85 -6.07
C LYS A 52 -9.59 11.21 -6.39
N VAL A 53 -10.30 11.81 -5.43
CA VAL A 53 -11.68 12.24 -5.63
C VAL A 53 -11.71 13.75 -5.73
N GLN A 54 -12.30 14.25 -6.82
CA GLN A 54 -12.43 15.68 -7.10
C GLN A 54 -13.85 16.20 -6.82
N ASP A 55 -14.83 15.31 -6.73
CA ASP A 55 -16.22 15.65 -6.46
C ASP A 55 -16.54 15.66 -4.95
N GLU A 56 -17.19 16.73 -4.48
CA GLU A 56 -17.57 16.89 -3.07
C GLU A 56 -18.50 15.78 -2.56
N ALA A 57 -19.35 15.22 -3.43
CA ALA A 57 -20.26 14.13 -3.09
C ALA A 57 -19.53 12.80 -2.87
N GLU A 58 -18.47 12.54 -3.65
CA GLU A 58 -17.64 11.34 -3.49
C GLU A 58 -16.59 11.51 -2.38
N PHE A 59 -16.29 12.75 -1.97
CA PHE A 59 -15.27 13.04 -0.95
C PHE A 59 -15.57 12.38 0.40
N ALA A 60 -16.84 12.33 0.80
CA ALA A 60 -17.27 11.64 2.01
C ALA A 60 -16.98 10.13 1.94
N HIS A 61 -17.31 9.50 0.82
CA HIS A 61 -17.04 8.08 0.57
C HIS A 61 -15.53 7.80 0.44
N ALA A 62 -14.77 8.68 -0.21
CA ALA A 62 -13.31 8.56 -0.31
C ALA A 62 -12.65 8.63 1.08
N LYS A 63 -13.10 9.54 1.94
CA LYS A 63 -12.57 9.67 3.31
C LYS A 63 -12.81 8.40 4.13
N GLU A 64 -13.97 7.78 3.99
CA GLU A 64 -14.28 6.49 4.62
C GLU A 64 -13.37 5.38 4.08
N LYS A 65 -13.21 5.29 2.75
CA LYS A 65 -12.32 4.32 2.11
C LYS A 65 -10.85 4.50 2.49
N ILE A 66 -10.37 5.74 2.60
CA ILE A 66 -9.03 6.06 3.09
C ILE A 66 -8.87 5.61 4.54
N LYS A 67 -9.89 5.83 5.39
CA LYS A 67 -9.87 5.39 6.79
C LYS A 67 -9.80 3.87 6.90
N GLU A 68 -10.57 3.14 6.10
CA GLU A 68 -10.49 1.67 5.99
C GLU A 68 -9.10 1.24 5.54
N MET A 69 -8.56 1.87 4.49
CA MET A 69 -7.25 1.57 3.94
C MET A 69 -6.11 1.82 4.97
N MET A 70 -6.19 2.90 5.74
CA MET A 70 -5.22 3.19 6.81
C MET A 70 -5.38 2.25 8.00
N HIS A 71 -6.60 1.79 8.29
CA HIS A 71 -6.85 0.78 9.30
C HIS A 71 -6.20 -0.56 8.90
N GLU A 72 -6.36 -0.99 7.65
CA GLU A 72 -5.68 -2.15 7.07
C GLU A 72 -4.15 -2.02 7.20
N ALA A 73 -3.59 -0.87 6.79
CA ALA A 73 -2.16 -0.60 6.91
C ALA A 73 -1.66 -0.72 8.36
N ARG A 74 -2.47 -0.27 9.32
CA ARG A 74 -2.14 -0.36 10.74
C ARG A 74 -2.16 -1.81 11.25
N LEU A 75 -3.07 -2.64 10.74
CA LEU A 75 -3.10 -4.07 11.04
C LEU A 75 -1.89 -4.77 10.42
N MET A 76 -1.62 -4.56 9.13
CA MET A 76 -0.51 -5.15 8.39
C MET A 76 0.86 -4.85 9.02
N ARG A 77 1.03 -3.69 9.65
CA ARG A 77 2.26 -3.33 10.36
C ARG A 77 2.65 -4.32 11.47
N HIS A 78 1.69 -5.02 12.07
CA HIS A 78 1.96 -5.94 13.17
C HIS A 78 2.23 -7.38 12.71
N TYR A 79 2.03 -7.68 11.43
CA TYR A 79 2.25 -9.02 10.88
C TYR A 79 3.63 -9.11 10.23
N ASP A 80 4.44 -10.03 10.73
CA ASP A 80 5.71 -10.42 10.11
C ASP A 80 5.79 -11.94 10.06
N HIS A 81 5.41 -12.52 8.92
CA HIS A 81 5.35 -13.96 8.74
C HIS A 81 5.64 -14.32 7.29
N VAL A 82 6.30 -15.47 7.06
CA VAL A 82 6.73 -15.92 5.72
C VAL A 82 5.57 -16.06 4.71
N ASN A 83 4.36 -16.35 5.19
CA ASN A 83 3.16 -16.52 4.35
C ASN A 83 2.28 -15.26 4.29
N VAL A 84 2.73 -14.13 4.84
CA VAL A 84 1.98 -12.87 4.86
C VAL A 84 2.83 -11.82 4.15
N VAL A 85 2.22 -11.10 3.20
CA VAL A 85 2.92 -10.03 2.47
C VAL A 85 3.41 -8.98 3.46
N ARG A 86 4.70 -8.68 3.40
CA ARG A 86 5.28 -7.66 4.28
C ARG A 86 4.90 -6.27 3.77
N MET A 87 4.39 -5.44 4.68
CA MET A 87 4.18 -4.02 4.42
C MET A 87 5.49 -3.26 4.65
N TYR A 88 5.98 -2.53 3.65
CA TYR A 88 7.15 -1.67 3.82
C TYR A 88 6.77 -0.36 4.52
N GLY A 89 5.66 0.25 4.13
CA GLY A 89 5.27 1.55 4.69
C GLY A 89 4.14 2.26 3.96
N VAL A 90 3.96 3.53 4.28
CA VAL A 90 2.95 4.42 3.66
C VAL A 90 3.57 5.75 3.28
N ALA A 91 3.06 6.34 2.22
CA ALA A 91 3.33 7.71 1.79
C ALA A 91 2.03 8.52 1.93
N VAL A 92 1.98 9.34 2.98
CA VAL A 92 0.80 10.15 3.34
C VAL A 92 1.05 11.65 3.28
N ASP A 93 2.25 12.05 2.87
CA ASP A 93 2.67 13.46 2.79
C ASP A 93 1.86 14.26 1.77
N CYS A 94 1.55 13.63 0.64
CA CYS A 94 0.86 14.22 -0.50
C CYS A 94 -0.25 13.28 -1.01
N GLU A 95 -1.21 13.85 -1.74
CA GLU A 95 -2.13 13.04 -2.54
C GLU A 95 -1.51 12.67 -3.89
N PRO A 96 -1.76 11.47 -4.43
CA PRO A 96 -2.58 10.40 -3.83
C PRO A 96 -1.83 9.65 -2.70
N LEU A 97 -2.58 9.16 -1.71
CA LEU A 97 -2.02 8.34 -0.64
C LEU A 97 -1.54 7.00 -1.20
N MET A 98 -0.36 6.57 -0.77
CA MET A 98 0.28 5.34 -1.26
C MET A 98 0.56 4.40 -0.11
N ILE A 99 0.24 3.12 -0.28
CA ILE A 99 0.70 2.05 0.60
C ILE A 99 1.69 1.21 -0.16
N VAL A 100 2.88 1.06 0.40
CA VAL A 100 3.99 0.32 -0.18
C VAL A 100 4.08 -1.05 0.50
N ILE A 101 3.93 -2.10 -0.29
CA ILE A 101 3.97 -3.49 0.16
C ILE A 101 4.95 -4.29 -0.70
N GLU A 102 5.41 -5.41 -0.18
CA GLU A 102 6.26 -6.34 -0.90
C GLU A 102 5.57 -6.84 -2.17
N LEU A 103 6.30 -6.81 -3.28
CA LEU A 103 5.83 -7.38 -4.54
C LEU A 103 6.07 -8.89 -4.50
N VAL A 104 4.99 -9.67 -4.59
CA VAL A 104 5.11 -11.13 -4.60
C VAL A 104 4.96 -11.65 -6.02
N SER A 105 6.04 -12.23 -6.55
CA SER A 105 6.11 -12.86 -7.86
C SER A 105 5.85 -14.36 -7.72
N TYR A 106 4.64 -14.82 -8.01
CA TYR A 106 4.31 -16.26 -8.08
C TYR A 106 3.88 -16.62 -9.50
N CYS A 107 4.84 -16.57 -10.42
CA CYS A 107 4.63 -16.88 -11.83
C CYS A 107 4.45 -18.40 -12.13
N SER A 108 4.17 -19.26 -11.13
CA SER A 108 4.08 -20.72 -11.36
C SER A 108 2.83 -21.42 -10.82
N PHE A 109 1.92 -20.74 -10.11
CA PHE A 109 0.78 -21.43 -9.46
C PHE A 109 -0.62 -20.87 -9.74
N GLY A 110 -0.80 -20.02 -10.76
CA GLY A 110 -2.15 -19.61 -11.18
C GLY A 110 -2.95 -18.86 -10.11
N LEU A 111 -2.28 -18.22 -9.16
CA LEU A 111 -2.90 -17.36 -8.15
C LEU A 111 -3.32 -16.04 -8.81
N GLU A 112 -4.63 -15.81 -8.95
CA GLU A 112 -5.13 -14.47 -9.24
C GLU A 112 -4.87 -13.56 -8.03
N PHE A 113 -4.18 -12.43 -8.25
CA PHE A 113 -4.11 -11.33 -7.29
C PHE A 113 -5.53 -10.75 -7.11
N SER A 114 -6.35 -11.39 -6.27
CA SER A 114 -7.67 -10.87 -5.97
C SER A 114 -7.54 -9.78 -4.90
N PHE A 115 -7.45 -8.52 -5.34
CA PHE A 115 -7.55 -7.34 -4.46
C PHE A 115 -8.93 -7.19 -3.78
N ARG A 116 -9.77 -8.23 -3.82
CA ARG A 116 -11.19 -8.21 -3.46
C ARG A 116 -11.46 -8.50 -1.99
N LEU A 117 -10.50 -9.06 -1.24
CA LEU A 117 -10.69 -9.42 0.17
C LEU A 117 -9.50 -8.96 1.01
N MET A 118 -9.66 -7.81 1.68
CA MET A 118 -8.90 -7.46 2.88
C MET A 118 -9.82 -7.73 4.07
N PRO A 119 -9.33 -8.38 5.14
CA PRO A 119 -8.35 -7.76 6.03
C PRO A 119 -6.99 -8.48 6.10
N PHE A 120 -6.81 -9.59 5.40
CA PHE A 120 -5.54 -10.32 5.37
C PHE A 120 -5.22 -10.67 3.93
N MET A 121 -4.14 -10.11 3.37
CA MET A 121 -3.50 -10.69 2.17
C MET A 121 -2.89 -12.04 2.57
N VAL A 122 -3.75 -13.05 2.73
CA VAL A 122 -3.33 -14.45 2.82
C VAL A 122 -3.29 -14.97 1.39
N PHE A 123 -2.15 -15.50 0.99
CA PHE A 123 -2.05 -16.33 -0.20
C PHE A 123 -2.90 -17.58 0.01
N PHE A 124 -4.16 -17.55 -0.43
CA PHE A 124 -4.90 -18.78 -0.62
C PHE A 124 -4.51 -19.36 -1.97
N CYS A 125 -3.57 -20.30 -1.95
CA CYS A 125 -3.46 -21.33 -2.98
C CYS A 125 -4.75 -22.15 -2.89
N GLN A 126 -5.69 -21.91 -3.82
CA GLN A 126 -6.76 -22.87 -4.09
C GLN A 126 -6.28 -23.91 -5.08
#